data_AF-A0AAX4HDG6-F1
#
_entry.id   AF-A0AAX4HDG6-F1
#
_cell.length_a   1.000
_cell.length_b   1.000
_cell.length_c   1.000
_cell.angle_alpha   90.00
_cell.angle_beta   90.00
_cell.angle_gamma   90.00
#
_symmetry.space_group_name_H-M   'P 1'
#
loop_
_entity.id
_entity.type
_entity.pdbx_description
1 polymer ?
#
loop_
_entity_poly.entity_id
_entity_poly.type
_entity_poly.pdbx_seq_one_letter_code
_entity_poly.pdbx_strand_id
1 'polypeptide(L)'
;MSVPVLGRLSVLEWLLVVVSIAFSWLEYASNVITKLLPQPLIQLFSYTLSVAYRWTSNPISFITKKDDRPDDDAISFKYVTSGTDIAREKYNLMTGMLNSKSIHEMCRLFGYDIENRIVRTKDGYLLTVHRITRLDGTSAPRNGKTVYLHHGLLMNSEIWVTMLEKEQNLPFVLYELGYDVWLGNNRGNKYSHKHLTKKLDSVEFWDFSIDEFAMFDIPDSIDFILHETGNKSLTYIGFSQGTAQAFASVSVNPDLSSKIEQIIAISPATTPHGLYSKFLDILLKSSPNLIYLIFSRKVLMPSILFWEKIMYPPFFDTSIDISNYMLFNWKSKNIDKMQKVASYAHLYSTTSVKTVVQWFQIMASKNFQMYHDYSASISNLNPVSYPLKNIKIPISLIYGDSDSLVDIEVMKNQLPDKNVSSYRVAGHEHLDNLWGRDVKELVFPRVLSILKEKLDEERANGLKPISN
;
A
#
# COMPACT_ATOMS: atom_id res chain seq x y z
N MET A 1 -34.15 -4.59 -21.73
CA MET A 1 -35.17 -5.62 -22.04
C MET A 1 -34.99 -6.74 -21.04
N SER A 2 -35.88 -6.84 -20.04
CA SER A 2 -35.86 -7.93 -19.05
C SER A 2 -36.37 -9.20 -19.70
N VAL A 3 -35.61 -10.30 -19.59
CA VAL A 3 -36.03 -11.59 -20.16
C VAL A 3 -37.01 -12.24 -19.19
N PRO A 4 -38.30 -12.43 -19.55
CA PRO A 4 -39.37 -12.70 -18.58
C PRO A 4 -39.31 -14.06 -17.86
N VAL A 5 -38.35 -14.92 -18.21
CA VAL A 5 -38.25 -16.30 -17.69
C VAL A 5 -37.05 -16.50 -16.75
N LEU A 6 -36.13 -15.52 -16.66
CA LEU A 6 -34.86 -15.64 -15.92
C LEU A 6 -34.59 -14.49 -14.91
N GLY A 7 -35.64 -13.91 -14.33
CA GLY A 7 -35.51 -12.98 -13.21
C GLY A 7 -35.12 -11.54 -13.57
N ARG A 8 -34.94 -10.70 -12.54
CA ARG A 8 -34.82 -9.23 -12.60
C ARG A 8 -33.54 -8.70 -13.26
N LEU A 9 -32.68 -9.58 -13.78
CA LEU A 9 -31.38 -9.19 -14.33
C LEU A 9 -31.50 -8.84 -15.82
N SER A 10 -30.87 -7.74 -16.20
CA SER A 10 -30.62 -7.33 -17.58
C SER A 10 -29.64 -8.29 -18.29
N VAL A 11 -29.60 -8.23 -19.62
CA VAL A 11 -28.67 -9.06 -20.43
C VAL A 11 -27.20 -8.81 -20.05
N LEU A 12 -26.84 -7.56 -19.74
CA LEU A 12 -25.50 -7.20 -19.29
C LEU A 12 -25.18 -7.82 -17.93
N GLU A 13 -26.13 -7.79 -17.00
CA GLU A 13 -25.97 -8.44 -15.68
C GLU A 13 -25.83 -9.96 -15.81
N TRP A 14 -26.55 -10.59 -16.74
CA TRP A 14 -26.38 -12.03 -17.02
C TRP A 14 -24.98 -12.36 -17.58
N LEU A 15 -24.46 -11.57 -18.52
CA LEU A 15 -23.08 -11.74 -18.99
C LEU A 15 -22.07 -11.59 -17.85
N LEU A 16 -22.31 -10.64 -16.95
CA LEU A 16 -21.46 -10.41 -15.78
C LEU A 16 -21.56 -11.53 -14.76
N VAL A 17 -22.73 -12.13 -14.57
CA VAL A 17 -22.88 -13.34 -13.75
C VAL A 17 -22.07 -14.49 -14.34
N VAL A 18 -22.11 -14.69 -15.66
CA VAL A 18 -21.28 -15.72 -16.33
C VAL A 18 -19.79 -15.45 -16.15
N VAL A 19 -19.36 -14.20 -16.33
CA VAL A 19 -17.97 -13.77 -16.10
C VAL A 19 -17.57 -13.94 -14.63
N SER A 20 -18.43 -13.56 -13.69
CA SER A 20 -18.25 -13.75 -12.25
C SER A 20 -18.12 -15.22 -11.88
N ILE A 21 -18.98 -16.09 -12.40
CA ILE A 21 -18.89 -17.55 -12.22
C ILE A 21 -17.57 -18.06 -12.80
N ALA A 22 -17.14 -17.58 -13.98
CA ALA A 22 -15.88 -17.95 -14.59
C ALA A 22 -14.68 -17.49 -13.72
N PHE A 23 -14.68 -16.27 -13.21
CA PHE A 23 -13.65 -15.77 -12.29
C PHE A 23 -13.64 -16.55 -10.98
N SER A 24 -14.80 -16.83 -10.39
CA SER A 24 -14.90 -17.66 -9.19
C SER A 24 -14.40 -19.08 -9.43
N TRP A 25 -14.64 -19.65 -10.61
CA TRP A 25 -14.09 -20.95 -11.01
C TRP A 25 -12.59 -20.89 -11.23
N LEU A 26 -12.07 -19.83 -11.85
CA LEU A 26 -10.63 -19.62 -12.01
C LEU A 26 -9.93 -19.44 -10.66
N GLU A 27 -10.54 -18.69 -9.74
CA GLU A 27 -10.04 -18.50 -8.37
C GLU A 27 -10.09 -19.82 -7.59
N TYR A 28 -11.18 -20.59 -7.72
CA TYR A 28 -11.27 -21.93 -7.13
C TYR A 28 -10.21 -22.87 -7.71
N ALA A 29 -10.07 -22.91 -9.04
CA ALA A 29 -9.07 -23.72 -9.72
C ALA A 29 -7.65 -23.31 -9.33
N SER A 30 -7.37 -22.01 -9.26
CA SER A 30 -6.10 -21.47 -8.79
C SER A 30 -5.80 -21.91 -7.36
N ASN A 31 -6.78 -21.81 -6.44
CA ASN A 31 -6.63 -22.26 -5.06
C ASN A 31 -6.45 -23.79 -4.93
N VAL A 32 -7.11 -24.59 -5.77
CA VAL A 32 -6.93 -26.05 -5.81
C VAL A 32 -5.56 -26.42 -6.37
N ILE A 33 -5.17 -25.78 -7.48
CA ILE A 33 -3.83 -25.92 -8.07
C ILE A 33 -2.79 -25.51 -7.04
N THR A 34 -2.97 -24.41 -6.31
CA THR A 34 -2.06 -23.96 -5.24
C THR A 34 -1.75 -25.07 -4.24
N LYS A 35 -2.75 -25.88 -3.89
CA LYS A 35 -2.60 -26.98 -2.91
C LYS A 35 -2.00 -28.26 -3.50
N LEU A 36 -2.06 -28.43 -4.82
CA LEU A 36 -1.78 -29.70 -5.50
C LEU A 36 -0.67 -29.61 -6.54
N LEU A 37 -0.17 -28.42 -6.87
CA LEU A 37 0.79 -28.20 -7.95
C LEU A 37 2.14 -28.83 -7.57
N PRO A 38 2.60 -29.86 -8.30
CA PRO A 38 3.85 -30.52 -7.95
C PRO A 38 5.04 -29.59 -8.19
N GLN A 39 5.98 -29.55 -7.23
CA GLN A 39 7.24 -28.79 -7.35
C GLN A 39 8.00 -29.01 -8.67
N PRO A 40 8.10 -30.23 -9.24
CA PRO A 40 8.75 -30.44 -10.53
C PRO A 40 8.12 -29.64 -11.67
N LEU A 41 6.80 -29.43 -11.62
CA LEU A 41 6.08 -28.68 -12.65
C LEU A 41 6.36 -27.17 -12.53
N ILE A 42 6.40 -26.63 -11.30
CA ILE A 42 6.80 -25.24 -11.04
C ILE A 42 8.21 -24.98 -11.55
N GLN A 43 9.14 -25.90 -11.25
CA GLN A 43 10.53 -25.80 -11.72
C GLN A 43 10.63 -25.86 -13.24
N LEU A 44 9.85 -26.72 -13.91
CA LEU A 44 9.79 -26.79 -15.36
C LEU A 44 9.34 -25.45 -15.97
N PHE A 45 8.22 -24.90 -15.53
CA PHE A 45 7.73 -23.61 -16.02
C PHE A 45 8.71 -22.47 -15.72
N SER A 46 9.26 -22.44 -14.50
CA SER A 46 10.26 -21.45 -14.12
C SER A 46 11.51 -21.53 -15.00
N TYR A 47 11.97 -22.74 -15.30
CA TYR A 47 13.10 -22.96 -16.21
C TYR A 47 12.76 -22.48 -17.64
N THR A 48 11.62 -22.89 -18.20
CA THR A 48 11.19 -22.47 -19.55
C THR A 48 11.08 -20.95 -19.65
N LEU A 49 10.45 -20.29 -18.67
CA LEU A 49 10.37 -18.83 -18.61
C LEU A 49 11.74 -18.18 -18.44
N SER A 50 12.61 -18.73 -17.59
CA SER A 50 13.98 -18.21 -17.42
C SER A 50 14.77 -18.23 -18.73
N VAL A 51 14.60 -19.28 -19.55
CA VAL A 51 15.25 -19.40 -20.87
C VAL A 51 14.69 -18.36 -21.83
N ALA A 52 13.36 -18.18 -21.87
CA ALA A 52 12.74 -17.15 -22.70
C ALA A 52 13.20 -15.73 -22.31
N TYR A 53 13.30 -15.45 -21.01
CA TYR A 53 13.71 -14.14 -20.49
C TYR A 53 15.16 -13.76 -20.83
N ARG A 54 16.05 -14.72 -21.11
CA ARG A 54 17.42 -14.44 -21.57
C ARG A 54 17.47 -13.66 -22.88
N TRP A 55 16.42 -13.76 -23.69
CA TRP A 55 16.31 -13.09 -24.99
C TRP A 55 15.55 -11.77 -24.94
N THR A 56 15.17 -11.32 -23.74
CA THR A 56 14.51 -10.01 -23.54
C THR A 56 15.55 -8.90 -23.42
N SER A 57 15.10 -7.64 -23.54
CA SER A 57 15.99 -6.47 -23.53
C SER A 57 16.70 -6.21 -22.20
N ASN A 58 16.25 -6.81 -21.08
CA ASN A 58 16.85 -6.68 -19.75
C ASN A 58 16.87 -8.05 -19.03
N PRO A 59 17.76 -8.98 -19.43
CA PRO A 59 17.72 -10.34 -18.93
C PRO A 59 18.21 -10.41 -17.48
N ILE A 60 17.32 -10.75 -16.55
CA ILE A 60 17.68 -11.21 -15.21
C ILE A 60 17.48 -12.72 -15.18
N SER A 61 18.56 -13.46 -14.91
CA SER A 61 18.56 -14.92 -14.88
C SER A 61 18.71 -15.43 -13.45
N PHE A 62 17.68 -16.12 -12.95
CA PHE A 62 17.73 -16.81 -11.67
C PHE A 62 17.80 -18.33 -11.85
N ILE A 63 18.35 -18.99 -10.84
CA ILE A 63 18.19 -20.41 -10.58
C ILE A 63 17.40 -20.59 -9.29
N THR A 64 16.49 -21.56 -9.28
CA THR A 64 15.73 -21.95 -8.10
C THR A 64 16.56 -22.91 -7.25
N LYS A 65 16.58 -22.71 -5.93
CA LYS A 65 17.09 -23.69 -4.97
C LYS A 65 15.99 -24.00 -3.94
N LYS A 66 15.80 -25.28 -3.61
CA LYS A 66 14.98 -25.67 -2.45
C LYS A 66 15.66 -25.18 -1.17
N ASP A 67 14.90 -24.55 -0.28
CA ASP A 67 15.36 -24.23 1.06
C ASP A 67 15.41 -25.53 1.88
N ASP A 68 16.54 -25.80 2.52
CA ASP A 68 16.77 -27.06 3.27
C ASP A 68 16.26 -26.94 4.73
N ARG A 69 15.53 -25.86 5.05
CA ARG A 69 14.98 -25.61 6.39
C ARG A 69 13.77 -26.52 6.66
N PRO A 70 13.68 -27.18 7.84
CA PRO A 70 12.73 -28.27 8.08
C PRO A 70 11.23 -27.92 7.97
N ASP A 71 10.86 -26.64 8.09
CA ASP A 71 9.47 -26.17 8.14
C ASP A 71 9.05 -25.27 6.96
N ASP A 72 9.88 -25.17 5.93
CA ASP A 72 9.67 -24.18 4.85
C ASP A 72 9.89 -24.79 3.47
N ASP A 73 8.82 -25.33 2.87
CA ASP A 73 8.78 -25.75 1.45
C ASP A 73 8.88 -24.56 0.45
N ALA A 74 9.40 -23.41 0.91
CA ALA A 74 9.54 -22.20 0.13
C ALA A 74 10.69 -22.31 -0.90
N ILE A 75 10.42 -21.82 -2.11
CA ILE A 75 11.41 -21.72 -3.18
C ILE A 75 12.27 -20.48 -2.92
N SER A 76 13.58 -20.67 -2.89
CA SER A 76 14.54 -19.54 -2.86
C SER A 76 15.16 -19.33 -4.24
N PHE A 77 15.33 -18.08 -4.63
CA PHE A 77 16.02 -17.73 -5.88
C PHE A 77 17.48 -17.36 -5.62
N LYS A 78 18.36 -17.76 -6.54
CA LYS A 78 19.75 -17.27 -6.63
C LYS A 78 20.01 -16.72 -8.02
N TYR A 79 20.84 -15.69 -8.12
CA TYR A 79 21.23 -15.11 -9.41
C TYR A 79 22.34 -15.90 -10.12
N VAL A 80 22.31 -15.97 -11.45
CA VAL A 80 23.32 -16.63 -12.30
C VAL A 80 24.35 -15.58 -12.75
N THR A 81 25.59 -15.70 -12.27
CA THR A 81 26.78 -14.80 -12.36
C THR A 81 27.17 -14.27 -13.76
N SER A 82 28.09 -13.30 -14.00
CA SER A 82 29.09 -12.58 -13.18
C SER A 82 29.26 -11.12 -13.65
N GLY A 83 29.21 -10.14 -12.73
CA GLY A 83 29.58 -8.74 -12.98
C GLY A 83 30.65 -8.29 -11.99
N THR A 84 31.09 -7.03 -12.10
CA THR A 84 31.92 -6.35 -11.09
C THR A 84 31.36 -6.49 -9.67
N ASP A 85 32.19 -6.41 -8.63
CA ASP A 85 31.76 -6.60 -7.23
C ASP A 85 30.57 -5.72 -6.83
N ILE A 86 30.53 -4.45 -7.26
CA ILE A 86 29.41 -3.52 -6.99
C ILE A 86 28.09 -4.04 -7.57
N ALA A 87 28.13 -4.57 -8.80
CA ALA A 87 26.95 -5.16 -9.41
C ALA A 87 26.52 -6.42 -8.63
N ARG A 88 27.48 -7.26 -8.25
CA ARG A 88 27.22 -8.48 -7.47
C ARG A 88 26.55 -8.17 -6.14
N GLU A 89 26.99 -7.12 -5.43
CA GLU A 89 26.37 -6.68 -4.18
C GLU A 89 24.92 -6.25 -4.39
N LYS A 90 24.64 -5.39 -5.39
CA LYS A 90 23.27 -4.97 -5.71
C LYS A 90 22.36 -6.14 -6.10
N TYR A 91 22.89 -7.13 -6.85
CA TYR A 91 22.16 -8.36 -7.18
C TYR A 91 21.92 -9.26 -5.96
N ASN A 92 22.90 -9.40 -5.08
CA ASN A 92 22.76 -10.15 -3.83
C ASN A 92 21.69 -9.52 -2.94
N LEU A 93 21.69 -8.19 -2.82
CA LEU A 93 20.70 -7.45 -2.06
C LEU A 93 19.31 -7.57 -2.69
N MET A 94 19.20 -7.46 -4.02
CA MET A 94 17.93 -7.71 -4.72
C MET A 94 17.42 -9.12 -4.50
N THR A 95 18.30 -10.11 -4.55
CA THR A 95 17.95 -11.51 -4.27
C THR A 95 17.55 -11.69 -2.81
N GLY A 96 18.26 -11.06 -1.86
CA GLY A 96 17.91 -11.07 -0.44
C GLY A 96 16.55 -10.44 -0.18
N MET A 97 16.28 -9.28 -0.78
CA MET A 97 15.01 -8.58 -0.70
C MET A 97 13.88 -9.42 -1.29
N LEU A 98 14.03 -9.93 -2.52
CA LEU A 98 13.06 -10.80 -3.19
C LEU A 98 12.67 -12.02 -2.33
N ASN A 99 13.64 -12.64 -1.66
CA ASN A 99 13.39 -13.82 -0.83
C ASN A 99 13.01 -13.52 0.62
N SER A 100 12.95 -12.24 1.03
CA SER A 100 12.60 -11.85 2.39
C SER A 100 11.11 -12.12 2.66
N LYS A 101 10.80 -12.85 3.73
CA LYS A 101 9.41 -13.24 4.07
C LYS A 101 8.70 -12.20 4.91
N SER A 102 9.45 -11.36 5.61
CA SER A 102 8.93 -10.33 6.48
C SER A 102 9.80 -9.08 6.46
N ILE A 103 9.23 -7.98 6.92
CA ILE A 103 9.92 -6.71 7.08
C ILE A 103 11.17 -6.81 7.98
N HIS A 104 11.22 -7.76 8.92
CA HIS A 104 12.41 -7.99 9.77
C HIS A 104 13.59 -8.45 8.93
N GLU A 105 13.37 -9.40 8.01
CA GLU A 105 14.41 -9.88 7.11
C GLU A 105 14.86 -8.76 6.17
N MET A 106 13.93 -7.96 5.66
CA MET A 106 14.23 -6.80 4.80
C MET A 106 15.10 -5.76 5.52
N CYS A 107 14.71 -5.35 6.73
CA CYS A 107 15.46 -4.36 7.51
C CYS A 107 16.85 -4.85 7.92
N ARG A 108 17.01 -6.15 8.21
CA ARG A 108 18.30 -6.75 8.55
C ARG A 108 19.31 -6.69 7.41
N LEU A 109 18.86 -6.69 6.15
CA LEU A 109 19.75 -6.48 4.99
C LEU A 109 20.47 -5.12 5.06
N PHE A 110 19.93 -4.16 5.81
CA PHE A 110 20.46 -2.80 5.96
C PHE A 110 21.00 -2.50 7.36
N GLY A 111 21.08 -3.51 8.24
CA GLY A 111 21.56 -3.35 9.63
C GLY A 111 20.53 -2.78 10.61
N TYR A 112 19.24 -2.77 10.23
CA TYR A 112 18.14 -2.39 11.12
C TYR A 112 17.38 -3.61 11.62
N ASP A 113 16.60 -3.44 12.69
CA ASP A 113 15.62 -4.41 13.15
C ASP A 113 14.25 -3.73 13.31
N ILE A 114 13.23 -4.55 13.57
CA ILE A 114 11.85 -4.09 13.71
C ILE A 114 11.28 -4.59 15.03
N GLU A 115 10.68 -3.69 15.80
CA GLU A 115 9.82 -4.05 16.92
C GLU A 115 8.36 -4.13 16.46
N ASN A 116 7.72 -5.27 16.70
CA ASN A 116 6.28 -5.45 16.48
C ASN A 116 5.50 -4.93 17.68
N ARG A 117 4.58 -3.99 17.46
CA ARG A 117 3.67 -3.48 18.48
C ARG A 117 2.24 -3.77 18.07
N ILE A 118 1.49 -4.44 18.95
CA ILE A 118 0.11 -4.82 18.68
C ILE A 118 -0.83 -3.74 19.20
N VAL A 119 -1.52 -3.07 18.28
CA VAL A 119 -2.56 -2.10 18.55
C VAL A 119 -3.91 -2.79 18.50
N ARG A 120 -4.72 -2.62 19.55
CA ARG A 120 -6.11 -3.07 19.55
C ARG A 120 -7.00 -1.92 19.14
N THR A 121 -7.75 -2.10 18.06
CA THR A 121 -8.78 -1.14 17.67
C THR A 121 -10.02 -1.26 18.56
N LYS A 122 -10.79 -0.18 18.66
CA LYS A 122 -12.05 -0.15 19.44
C LYS A 122 -13.07 -1.19 18.98
N ASP A 123 -13.08 -1.52 17.70
CA ASP A 123 -13.96 -2.55 17.13
C ASP A 123 -13.36 -3.96 17.12
N GLY A 124 -12.16 -4.14 17.67
CA GLY A 124 -11.61 -5.45 18.03
C GLY A 124 -10.63 -6.08 17.05
N TYR A 125 -10.16 -5.36 16.04
CA TYR A 125 -9.01 -5.78 15.22
C TYR A 125 -7.70 -5.62 16.01
N LEU A 126 -6.75 -6.49 15.71
CA LEU A 126 -5.39 -6.43 16.24
C LEU A 126 -4.45 -6.08 15.08
N LEU A 127 -3.97 -4.84 15.08
CA LEU A 127 -3.07 -4.30 14.06
C LEU A 127 -1.64 -4.45 14.52
N THR A 128 -0.74 -4.85 13.63
CA THR A 128 0.70 -4.82 13.91
C THR A 128 1.29 -3.52 13.37
N VAL A 129 1.77 -2.65 14.26
CA VAL A 129 2.54 -1.46 13.91
C VAL A 129 4.02 -1.79 14.12
N HIS A 130 4.85 -1.44 13.15
CA HIS A 130 6.29 -1.69 13.19
C HIS A 130 7.04 -0.44 13.65
N ARG A 131 8.00 -0.57 14.56
CA ARG A 131 8.92 0.50 14.95
C ARG A 131 10.34 0.12 14.54
N ILE A 132 11.04 1.04 13.85
CA ILE A 132 12.42 0.80 13.42
C ILE A 132 13.39 0.96 14.58
N THR A 133 14.32 0.01 14.69
CA THR A 133 15.44 0.01 15.64
C THR A 133 16.73 -0.39 14.93
N ARG A 134 17.88 -0.35 15.62
CA ARG A 134 19.13 -0.93 15.09
C ARG A 134 19.31 -2.36 15.56
N LEU A 135 19.85 -3.19 14.67
CA LEU A 135 20.14 -4.60 14.94
C LEU A 135 21.18 -4.80 16.03
N ASP A 136 22.13 -3.87 16.16
CA ASP A 136 23.18 -3.89 17.18
C ASP A 136 22.73 -3.38 18.56
N GLY A 137 21.44 -3.02 18.72
CA GLY A 137 20.87 -2.47 19.95
C GLY A 137 21.31 -1.02 20.24
N THR A 138 22.13 -0.40 19.39
CA THR A 138 22.50 1.00 19.56
C THR A 138 21.33 1.91 19.18
N SER A 139 21.12 2.98 19.94
CA SER A 139 20.10 3.99 19.62
C SER A 139 20.76 5.16 18.91
N ALA A 140 20.19 5.59 17.78
CA ALA A 140 20.58 6.86 17.17
C ALA A 140 20.21 8.02 18.14
N PRO A 141 21.00 9.11 18.20
CA PRO A 141 20.63 10.28 18.98
C PRO A 141 19.24 10.77 18.57
N ARG A 142 18.30 10.78 19.52
CA ARG A 142 16.91 11.14 19.25
C ARG A 142 16.77 12.66 19.12
N ASN A 143 15.99 13.10 18.15
CA ASN A 143 15.63 14.51 17.96
C ASN A 143 14.34 14.90 18.71
N GLY A 144 13.70 13.95 19.40
CA GLY A 144 12.46 14.13 20.16
C GLY A 144 11.17 14.05 19.33
N LYS A 145 11.24 13.76 18.03
CA LYS A 145 10.08 13.70 17.14
C LYS A 145 9.71 12.29 16.70
N THR A 146 8.42 12.05 16.61
CA THR A 146 7.84 10.79 16.09
C THR A 146 7.27 11.00 14.70
N VAL A 147 7.54 10.07 13.79
CA VAL A 147 6.96 10.01 12.44
C VAL A 147 6.21 8.70 12.27
N TYR A 148 5.01 8.78 11.70
CA TYR A 148 4.18 7.63 11.39
C TYR A 148 3.96 7.54 9.88
N LEU A 149 4.49 6.50 9.25
CA LEU A 149 4.39 6.26 7.82
C LEU A 149 3.30 5.23 7.51
N HIS A 150 2.40 5.55 6.58
CA HIS A 150 1.24 4.70 6.29
C HIS A 150 1.06 4.40 4.80
N HIS A 151 0.87 3.12 4.47
CA HIS A 151 0.91 2.59 3.11
C HIS A 151 -0.36 2.84 2.29
N GLY A 152 -0.30 2.51 0.98
CA GLY A 152 -1.40 2.64 0.02
C GLY A 152 -2.40 1.48 -0.01
N LEU A 153 -3.28 1.50 -1.01
CA LEU A 153 -4.27 0.45 -1.26
C LEU A 153 -3.55 -0.85 -1.64
N LEU A 154 -4.03 -1.99 -1.11
CA LEU A 154 -3.43 -3.31 -1.34
C LEU A 154 -1.96 -3.42 -0.94
N MET A 155 -1.48 -2.61 -0.01
CA MET A 155 -0.09 -2.62 0.45
C MET A 155 0.02 -2.98 1.92
N ASN A 156 1.25 -3.03 2.41
CA ASN A 156 1.58 -3.14 3.82
C ASN A 156 2.84 -2.29 4.13
N SER A 157 3.33 -2.27 5.37
CA SER A 157 4.48 -1.47 5.78
C SER A 157 5.81 -1.75 5.03
N GLU A 158 5.97 -2.91 4.39
CA GLU A 158 7.18 -3.32 3.67
C GLU A 158 7.54 -2.36 2.54
N ILE A 159 6.54 -1.73 1.91
CA ILE A 159 6.74 -0.84 0.76
C ILE A 159 7.70 0.32 1.03
N TRP A 160 7.89 0.67 2.30
CA TRP A 160 8.80 1.73 2.73
C TRP A 160 10.28 1.32 2.83
N VAL A 161 10.57 0.01 2.81
CA VAL A 161 11.93 -0.54 3.06
C VAL A 161 12.43 -1.50 1.97
N THR A 162 11.83 -1.45 0.78
CA THR A 162 12.15 -2.35 -0.35
C THR A 162 13.13 -1.75 -1.37
N MET A 163 13.59 -0.51 -1.19
CA MET A 163 14.60 0.09 -2.08
C MET A 163 15.97 -0.57 -1.87
N LEU A 164 16.66 -0.89 -2.96
CA LEU A 164 17.95 -1.56 -2.92
C LEU A 164 19.07 -0.66 -2.37
N GLU A 165 18.93 0.66 -2.44
CA GLU A 165 19.90 1.57 -1.85
C GLU A 165 19.37 2.05 -0.51
N LYS A 166 20.16 1.88 0.55
CA LYS A 166 19.75 2.17 1.93
C LYS A 166 19.21 3.60 2.07
N GLU A 167 19.90 4.56 1.45
CA GLU A 167 19.57 5.98 1.50
C GLU A 167 18.35 6.37 0.63
N GLN A 168 17.83 5.43 -0.18
CA GLN A 168 16.57 5.58 -0.92
C GLN A 168 15.37 5.00 -0.15
N ASN A 169 15.56 4.52 1.09
CA ASN A 169 14.48 4.13 1.98
C ASN A 169 14.24 5.26 3.00
N LEU A 170 13.15 6.01 2.82
CA LEU A 170 12.81 7.17 3.66
C LEU A 170 12.84 6.85 5.18
N PRO A 171 12.31 5.71 5.67
CA PRO A 171 12.34 5.40 7.09
C PRO A 171 13.75 5.33 7.68
N PHE A 172 14.73 4.80 6.93
CA PHE A 172 16.10 4.68 7.39
C PHE A 172 16.77 6.05 7.45
N VAL A 173 16.53 6.90 6.45
CA VAL A 173 17.01 8.29 6.45
C VAL A 173 16.45 9.06 7.66
N LEU A 174 15.15 8.92 7.94
CA LEU A 174 14.51 9.55 9.11
C LEU A 174 15.07 9.00 10.42
N TYR A 175 15.31 7.69 10.51
CA TYR A 175 15.92 7.09 11.70
C TYR A 175 17.31 7.66 12.00
N GLU A 176 18.18 7.77 10.97
CA GLU A 176 19.52 8.35 11.12
C GLU A 176 19.49 9.86 11.47
N LEU A 177 18.42 10.57 11.09
CA LEU A 177 18.18 11.96 11.49
C LEU A 177 17.59 12.10 12.91
N GLY A 178 17.46 11.00 13.65
CA GLY A 178 17.06 10.96 15.04
C GLY A 178 15.56 10.89 15.28
N TYR A 179 14.74 10.72 14.24
CA TYR A 179 13.30 10.53 14.42
C TYR A 179 12.99 9.16 15.03
N ASP A 180 11.88 9.07 15.76
CA ASP A 180 11.27 7.80 16.12
C ASP A 180 10.28 7.35 15.04
N VAL A 181 10.63 6.27 14.33
CA VAL A 181 10.02 5.91 13.05
C VAL A 181 9.09 4.71 13.22
N TRP A 182 7.82 4.94 12.92
CA TRP A 182 6.74 3.96 13.01
C TRP A 182 6.09 3.72 11.65
N LEU A 183 5.81 2.47 11.31
CA LEU A 183 5.20 2.04 10.04
C LEU A 183 3.88 1.33 10.33
N GLY A 184 2.79 1.87 9.81
CA GLY A 184 1.44 1.36 10.03
C GLY A 184 1.04 0.20 9.12
N ASN A 185 0.06 -0.57 9.57
CA ASN A 185 -0.60 -1.61 8.78
C ASN A 185 -2.11 -1.60 9.00
N ASN A 186 -2.86 -1.63 7.91
CA ASN A 186 -4.32 -1.73 7.98
C ASN A 186 -4.80 -3.11 8.41
N ARG A 187 -5.97 -3.16 9.06
CA ARG A 187 -6.73 -4.40 9.24
C ARG A 187 -6.82 -5.17 7.92
N GLY A 188 -6.70 -6.49 8.01
CA GLY A 188 -6.82 -7.38 6.86
C GLY A 188 -5.60 -7.43 5.94
N ASN A 189 -4.54 -6.66 6.14
CA ASN A 189 -3.28 -6.86 5.40
C ASN A 189 -2.41 -7.98 6.02
N LYS A 190 -1.28 -8.32 5.37
CA LYS A 190 -0.32 -9.38 5.76
C LYS A 190 0.02 -9.42 7.26
N TYR A 191 0.04 -8.27 7.93
CA TYR A 191 0.46 -8.13 9.32
C TYR A 191 -0.69 -7.98 10.32
N SER A 192 -1.94 -7.88 9.86
CA SER A 192 -3.10 -7.50 10.69
C SER A 192 -4.33 -8.38 10.40
N HIS A 193 -4.14 -9.70 10.38
CA HIS A 193 -5.18 -10.74 10.14
C HIS A 193 -5.88 -11.25 11.41
N LYS A 194 -5.80 -10.52 12.52
CA LYS A 194 -6.34 -10.95 13.81
C LYS A 194 -7.47 -10.04 14.29
N HIS A 195 -8.47 -10.66 14.90
CA HIS A 195 -9.61 -10.00 15.52
C HIS A 195 -10.01 -10.79 16.77
N LEU A 196 -10.55 -10.11 17.79
CA LEU A 196 -10.91 -10.73 19.07
C LEU A 196 -11.99 -11.82 18.95
N THR A 197 -13.01 -11.60 18.11
CA THR A 197 -14.16 -12.49 17.97
C THR A 197 -14.39 -13.03 16.55
N LYS A 198 -14.04 -12.27 15.50
CA LYS A 198 -14.32 -12.62 14.10
C LYS A 198 -13.22 -13.51 13.53
N LYS A 199 -13.61 -14.53 12.73
CA LYS A 199 -12.65 -15.43 12.08
C LYS A 199 -12.16 -14.84 10.76
N LEU A 200 -10.90 -15.06 10.42
CA LEU A 200 -10.29 -14.56 9.18
C LEU A 200 -11.03 -15.00 7.91
N ASP A 201 -11.67 -16.16 7.91
CA ASP A 201 -12.42 -16.69 6.77
C ASP A 201 -13.90 -16.25 6.73
N SER A 202 -14.37 -15.45 7.71
CA SER A 202 -15.75 -14.98 7.81
C SER A 202 -16.00 -13.71 6.99
N VAL A 203 -17.25 -13.45 6.58
CA VAL A 203 -17.57 -12.20 5.84
C VAL A 203 -17.44 -10.99 6.78
N GLU A 204 -17.82 -11.17 8.03
CA GLU A 204 -17.82 -10.16 9.08
C GLU A 204 -16.42 -9.60 9.36
N PHE A 205 -15.37 -10.43 9.20
CA PHE A 205 -13.98 -10.00 9.32
C PHE A 205 -13.55 -9.06 8.18
N TRP A 206 -14.10 -9.22 6.99
CA TRP A 206 -13.75 -8.42 5.81
C TRP A 206 -14.76 -7.31 5.52
N ASP A 207 -15.75 -7.12 6.38
CA ASP A 207 -16.74 -6.06 6.25
C ASP A 207 -16.21 -4.71 6.77
N PHE A 208 -15.16 -4.20 6.12
CA PHE A 208 -14.56 -2.90 6.43
C PHE A 208 -14.20 -2.12 5.15
N SER A 209 -14.08 -0.81 5.24
CA SER A 209 -13.65 0.07 4.15
C SER A 209 -12.77 1.22 4.66
N ILE A 210 -12.64 2.32 3.90
CA ILE A 210 -11.92 3.52 4.34
C ILE A 210 -12.53 4.07 5.63
N ASP A 211 -13.84 3.89 5.82
CA ASP A 211 -14.58 4.39 6.99
C ASP A 211 -14.03 3.77 8.27
N GLU A 212 -13.89 2.45 8.33
CA GLU A 212 -13.33 1.78 9.50
C GLU A 212 -11.85 2.12 9.72
N PHE A 213 -11.07 2.30 8.65
CA PHE A 213 -9.68 2.78 8.81
C PHE A 213 -9.66 4.16 9.48
N ALA A 214 -10.58 5.05 9.09
CA ALA A 214 -10.67 6.41 9.57
C ALA A 214 -11.24 6.53 11.00
N MET A 215 -12.19 5.68 11.34
CA MET A 215 -12.82 5.66 12.67
C MET A 215 -11.98 4.94 13.72
N PHE A 216 -11.20 3.93 13.33
CA PHE A 216 -10.55 3.02 14.26
C PHE A 216 -9.04 2.86 14.01
N ASP A 217 -8.60 2.40 12.83
CA ASP A 217 -7.20 2.01 12.62
C ASP A 217 -6.24 3.18 12.83
N ILE A 218 -6.47 4.30 12.15
CA ILE A 218 -5.59 5.48 12.24
C ILE A 218 -5.64 6.11 13.63
N PRO A 219 -6.83 6.45 14.20
CA PRO A 219 -6.87 7.04 15.54
C PRO A 219 -6.27 6.15 16.62
N ASP A 220 -6.60 4.86 16.66
CA ASP A 220 -6.14 3.96 17.73
C ASP A 220 -4.63 3.65 17.58
N SER A 221 -4.10 3.61 16.36
CA SER A 221 -2.65 3.49 16.13
C SER A 221 -1.89 4.74 16.58
N ILE A 222 -2.38 5.94 16.26
CA ILE A 222 -1.75 7.19 16.69
C ILE A 222 -1.80 7.32 18.22
N ASP A 223 -2.94 7.01 18.83
CA ASP A 223 -3.08 7.04 20.29
C ASP A 223 -2.11 6.08 20.97
N PHE A 224 -1.96 4.87 20.44
CA PHE A 224 -0.98 3.91 20.93
C PHE A 224 0.46 4.43 20.81
N ILE A 225 0.84 4.97 19.64
CA ILE A 225 2.20 5.48 19.40
C ILE A 225 2.51 6.65 20.34
N LEU A 226 1.59 7.60 20.50
CA LEU A 226 1.79 8.75 21.39
C LEU A 226 1.88 8.33 22.86
N HIS A 227 1.09 7.33 23.26
CA HIS A 227 1.20 6.74 24.60
C HIS A 227 2.56 6.06 24.82
N GLU A 228 3.02 5.23 23.88
CA GLU A 228 4.30 4.52 24.00
C GLU A 228 5.50 5.47 23.99
N THR A 229 5.44 6.54 23.18
CA THR A 229 6.54 7.48 23.01
C THR A 229 6.54 8.63 24.02
N GLY A 230 5.40 8.90 24.67
CA GLY A 230 5.19 10.05 25.53
C GLY A 230 5.08 11.39 24.76
N ASN A 231 5.11 11.37 23.43
CA ASN A 231 4.96 12.56 22.60
C ASN A 231 3.50 13.03 22.58
N LYS A 232 3.31 14.36 22.49
CA LYS A 232 1.97 14.96 22.41
C LYS A 232 1.36 14.88 21.01
N SER A 233 2.22 14.86 20.00
CA SER A 233 1.85 14.79 18.59
C SER A 233 2.93 14.11 17.77
N LEU A 234 2.58 13.68 16.56
CA LEU A 234 3.50 13.10 15.58
C LEU A 234 3.29 13.70 14.19
N THR A 235 4.27 13.55 13.30
CA THR A 235 4.08 13.83 11.88
C THR A 235 3.57 12.58 11.16
N TYR A 236 2.47 12.73 10.41
CA TYR A 236 1.91 11.65 9.59
C TYR A 236 2.47 11.75 8.16
N ILE A 237 3.00 10.65 7.63
CA ILE A 237 3.48 10.56 6.24
C ILE A 237 2.67 9.46 5.54
N GLY A 238 1.76 9.84 4.66
CA GLY A 238 0.91 8.89 3.94
C GLY A 238 1.36 8.69 2.50
N PHE A 239 1.21 7.47 1.98
CA PHE A 239 1.30 7.18 0.55
C PHE A 239 -0.06 6.75 -0.01
N SER A 240 -0.51 7.33 -1.12
CA SER A 240 -1.74 6.88 -1.82
C SER A 240 -2.95 6.82 -0.88
N GLN A 241 -3.65 5.68 -0.77
CA GLN A 241 -4.75 5.49 0.20
C GLN A 241 -4.35 5.82 1.65
N GLY A 242 -3.08 5.71 2.04
CA GLY A 242 -2.60 6.14 3.35
C GLY A 242 -2.85 7.63 3.61
N THR A 243 -2.84 8.46 2.56
CA THR A 243 -3.22 9.88 2.64
C THR A 243 -4.73 10.07 2.80
N ALA A 244 -5.52 9.30 2.03
CA ALA A 244 -6.98 9.31 2.10
C ALA A 244 -7.47 8.95 3.51
N GLN A 245 -6.84 7.94 4.12
CA GLN A 245 -7.11 7.50 5.49
C GLN A 245 -6.83 8.62 6.49
N ALA A 246 -5.71 9.33 6.36
CA ALA A 246 -5.40 10.48 7.22
C ALA A 246 -6.47 11.56 7.09
N PHE A 247 -6.76 11.99 5.86
CA PHE A 247 -7.75 13.04 5.57
C PHE A 247 -9.15 12.68 6.09
N ALA A 248 -9.60 11.44 5.84
CA ALA A 248 -10.86 10.93 6.36
C ALA A 248 -10.87 11.00 7.90
N SER A 249 -9.85 10.43 8.56
CA SER A 249 -9.74 10.38 10.03
C SER A 249 -9.81 11.76 10.66
N VAL A 250 -8.98 12.70 10.19
CA VAL A 250 -8.89 14.04 10.80
C VAL A 250 -10.09 14.91 10.49
N SER A 251 -10.80 14.64 9.39
CA SER A 251 -12.02 15.39 9.04
C SER A 251 -13.20 15.04 9.94
N VAL A 252 -13.27 13.81 10.45
CA VAL A 252 -14.37 13.33 11.29
C VAL A 252 -14.00 13.22 12.78
N ASN A 253 -12.72 13.36 13.12
CA ASN A 253 -12.23 13.28 14.49
C ASN A 253 -11.44 14.54 14.88
N PRO A 254 -12.11 15.55 15.47
CA PRO A 254 -11.46 16.78 15.92
C PRO A 254 -10.35 16.56 16.96
N ASP A 255 -10.50 15.58 17.85
CA ASP A 255 -9.51 15.28 18.90
C ASP A 255 -8.20 14.78 18.28
N LEU A 256 -8.28 14.00 17.20
CA LEU A 256 -7.12 13.54 16.45
C LEU A 256 -6.31 14.70 15.86
N SER A 257 -6.97 15.84 15.55
CA SER A 257 -6.28 16.99 14.96
C SER A 257 -5.21 17.60 15.87
N SER A 258 -5.39 17.50 17.20
CA SER A 258 -4.37 17.95 18.17
C SER A 258 -3.18 16.99 18.32
N LYS A 259 -3.32 15.77 17.81
CA LYS A 259 -2.33 14.67 17.93
C LYS A 259 -1.46 14.53 16.69
N ILE A 260 -1.80 15.25 15.61
CA ILE A 260 -1.05 15.25 14.36
C ILE A 260 -0.53 16.66 14.12
N GLU A 261 0.80 16.77 14.08
CA GLU A 261 1.49 18.03 13.89
C GLU A 261 1.37 18.55 12.45
N GLN A 262 1.53 17.64 11.49
CA GLN A 262 1.40 17.89 10.06
C GLN A 262 1.18 16.58 9.29
N ILE A 263 0.62 16.69 8.09
CA ILE A 263 0.43 15.57 7.17
C ILE A 263 1.30 15.81 5.93
N ILE A 264 2.22 14.90 5.66
CA ILE A 264 2.97 14.83 4.41
C ILE A 264 2.33 13.75 3.54
N ALA A 265 1.72 14.14 2.44
CA ALA A 265 0.92 13.27 1.61
C ALA A 265 1.63 13.02 0.27
N ILE A 266 2.19 11.81 0.09
CA ILE A 266 2.95 11.38 -1.08
C ILE A 266 2.02 10.63 -2.04
N SER A 267 1.99 11.02 -3.31
CA SER A 267 1.03 10.53 -4.33
C SER A 267 -0.40 10.46 -3.77
N PRO A 268 -0.96 11.59 -3.28
CA PRO A 268 -2.16 11.58 -2.45
C PRO A 268 -3.42 11.12 -3.22
N ALA A 269 -4.38 10.55 -2.52
CA ALA A 269 -5.65 10.10 -3.12
C ALA A 269 -6.84 10.69 -2.37
N THR A 270 -7.74 11.37 -3.09
CA THR A 270 -9.09 11.72 -2.60
C THR A 270 -10.13 11.31 -3.63
N THR A 271 -10.08 11.88 -4.83
CA THR A 271 -11.07 11.65 -5.89
C THR A 271 -10.35 11.36 -7.22
N PRO A 272 -9.93 10.12 -7.47
CA PRO A 272 -9.27 9.78 -8.73
C PRO A 272 -10.17 9.97 -9.95
N HIS A 273 -9.59 10.39 -11.08
CA HIS A 273 -10.33 10.63 -12.34
C HIS A 273 -11.09 9.40 -12.83
N GLY A 274 -10.46 8.22 -12.74
CA GLY A 274 -10.95 7.04 -13.42
C GLY A 274 -9.84 6.03 -13.73
N LEU A 275 -10.25 4.87 -14.23
CA LEU A 275 -9.34 3.93 -14.88
C LEU A 275 -9.05 4.37 -16.32
N TYR A 276 -7.87 4.00 -16.82
CA TYR A 276 -7.46 4.26 -18.21
C TYR A 276 -8.34 3.53 -19.22
N SER A 277 -8.71 2.28 -18.91
CA SER A 277 -9.68 1.53 -19.71
C SER A 277 -11.08 2.11 -19.55
N LYS A 278 -11.51 2.92 -20.52
CA LYS A 278 -12.82 3.61 -20.50
C LYS A 278 -14.01 2.66 -20.32
N PHE A 279 -13.96 1.49 -20.94
CA PHE A 279 -15.04 0.50 -20.80
C PHE A 279 -15.14 0.00 -19.35
N LEU A 280 -14.00 -0.37 -18.76
CA LEU A 280 -13.94 -0.85 -17.37
C LEU A 280 -14.31 0.28 -16.39
N ASP A 281 -13.82 1.49 -16.65
CA ASP A 281 -14.14 2.68 -15.87
C ASP A 281 -15.65 2.96 -15.81
N ILE A 282 -16.31 3.01 -16.97
CA ILE A 282 -17.76 3.24 -17.06
C ILE A 282 -18.53 2.13 -16.34
N LEU A 283 -18.17 0.87 -16.58
CA LEU A 283 -18.85 -0.27 -15.99
C LEU A 283 -18.79 -0.24 -14.46
N LEU A 284 -17.59 -0.05 -13.90
CA LEU A 284 -17.38 -0.13 -12.45
C LEU A 284 -17.90 1.10 -11.72
N LYS A 285 -17.86 2.28 -12.34
CA LYS A 285 -18.51 3.49 -11.78
C LYS A 285 -20.03 3.39 -11.80
N SER A 286 -20.61 2.77 -12.83
CA SER A 286 -22.08 2.67 -12.96
C SER A 286 -22.69 1.65 -12.01
N SER A 287 -21.95 0.60 -11.65
CA SER A 287 -22.40 -0.40 -10.67
C SER A 287 -21.23 -0.92 -9.84
N PRO A 288 -20.79 -0.17 -8.81
CA PRO A 288 -19.69 -0.57 -7.94
C PRO A 288 -19.90 -1.95 -7.28
N ASN A 289 -21.15 -2.32 -7.02
CA ASN A 289 -21.51 -3.61 -6.42
C ASN A 289 -21.17 -4.82 -7.32
N LEU A 290 -20.91 -4.63 -8.61
CA LEU A 290 -20.44 -5.70 -9.50
C LEU A 290 -19.12 -6.31 -9.03
N ILE A 291 -18.29 -5.54 -8.33
CA ILE A 291 -17.04 -6.05 -7.76
C ILE A 291 -17.30 -7.21 -6.78
N TYR A 292 -18.40 -7.17 -6.01
CA TYR A 292 -18.75 -8.27 -5.10
C TYR A 292 -19.10 -9.57 -5.82
N LEU A 293 -19.59 -9.48 -7.06
CA LEU A 293 -19.83 -10.67 -7.89
C LEU A 293 -18.51 -11.28 -8.35
N ILE A 294 -17.53 -10.44 -8.70
CA ILE A 294 -16.24 -10.91 -9.23
C ILE A 294 -15.32 -11.44 -8.13
N PHE A 295 -15.26 -10.76 -6.99
CA PHE A 295 -14.25 -11.01 -5.94
C PHE A 295 -14.84 -11.51 -4.60
N SER A 296 -16.13 -11.83 -4.53
CA SER A 296 -16.86 -12.15 -3.30
C SER A 296 -17.01 -10.97 -2.33
N ARG A 297 -17.51 -11.22 -1.11
CA ARG A 297 -17.65 -10.22 -0.02
C ARG A 297 -16.51 -10.27 1.00
N LYS A 298 -15.41 -10.97 0.70
CA LYS A 298 -14.29 -11.19 1.61
C LYS A 298 -13.03 -10.44 1.14
N VAL A 299 -11.99 -11.20 0.78
CA VAL A 299 -10.68 -10.71 0.36
C VAL A 299 -10.70 -10.32 -1.10
N LEU A 300 -10.14 -9.16 -1.43
CA LEU A 300 -9.87 -8.80 -2.82
C LEU A 300 -8.67 -9.59 -3.37
N MET A 301 -8.88 -10.27 -4.51
CA MET A 301 -7.83 -10.91 -5.31
C MET A 301 -6.81 -11.76 -4.51
N PRO A 302 -7.27 -12.72 -3.68
CA PRO A 302 -6.37 -13.51 -2.84
C PRO A 302 -5.36 -14.34 -3.65
N SER A 303 -5.67 -14.71 -4.89
CA SER A 303 -4.75 -15.42 -5.80
C SER A 303 -3.47 -14.66 -6.14
N ILE A 304 -3.40 -13.32 -6.01
CA ILE A 304 -2.14 -12.58 -6.26
C ILE A 304 -1.01 -13.13 -5.38
N LEU A 305 -1.29 -13.41 -4.11
CA LEU A 305 -0.29 -13.94 -3.15
C LEU A 305 0.17 -15.35 -3.51
N PHE A 306 -0.65 -16.11 -4.24
CA PHE A 306 -0.24 -17.39 -4.78
C PHE A 306 0.68 -17.19 -5.99
N TRP A 307 0.26 -16.36 -6.94
CA TRP A 307 1.02 -16.08 -8.16
C TRP A 307 2.39 -15.47 -7.86
N GLU A 308 2.47 -14.56 -6.89
CA GLU A 308 3.72 -14.01 -6.34
C GLU A 308 4.72 -15.11 -5.96
N LYS A 309 4.26 -16.18 -5.30
CA LYS A 309 5.11 -17.27 -4.79
C LYS A 309 5.59 -18.25 -5.85
N ILE A 310 4.78 -18.47 -6.90
CA ILE A 310 5.05 -19.54 -7.86
C ILE A 310 5.58 -19.05 -9.22
N MET A 311 5.33 -17.80 -9.58
CA MET A 311 5.76 -17.29 -10.88
C MET A 311 7.23 -16.95 -10.88
N TYR A 312 7.86 -17.09 -12.05
CA TYR A 312 9.22 -16.60 -12.26
C TYR A 312 9.27 -15.09 -11.97
N PRO A 313 10.14 -14.58 -11.08
CA PRO A 313 10.02 -13.21 -10.57
C PRO A 313 10.04 -12.10 -11.65
N PRO A 314 10.91 -12.16 -12.68
CA PRO A 314 10.86 -11.21 -13.79
C PRO A 314 9.55 -11.23 -14.59
N PHE A 315 8.83 -12.36 -14.59
CA PHE A 315 7.51 -12.51 -15.22
C PHE A 315 6.39 -11.98 -14.34
N PHE A 316 6.46 -12.20 -13.02
CA PHE A 316 5.53 -11.56 -12.09
C PHE A 316 5.62 -10.04 -12.18
N ASP A 317 6.84 -9.49 -12.18
CA ASP A 317 7.08 -8.07 -12.38
C ASP A 317 6.45 -7.55 -13.69
N THR A 318 6.73 -8.21 -14.82
CA THR A 318 6.14 -7.83 -16.11
C THR A 318 4.60 -7.89 -16.10
N SER A 319 4.02 -8.86 -15.40
CA SER A 319 2.55 -8.98 -15.28
C SER A 319 1.95 -7.81 -14.51
N ILE A 320 2.66 -7.30 -13.50
CA ILE A 320 2.26 -6.11 -12.73
C ILE A 320 2.35 -4.85 -13.60
N ASP A 321 3.45 -4.67 -14.34
CA ASP A 321 3.60 -3.53 -15.27
C ASP A 321 2.51 -3.52 -16.34
N ILE A 322 2.17 -4.69 -16.93
CA ILE A 322 1.06 -4.81 -17.88
C ILE A 322 -0.26 -4.41 -17.23
N SER A 323 -0.53 -4.87 -16.00
CA SER A 323 -1.76 -4.56 -15.28
C SER A 323 -1.86 -3.06 -14.96
N ASN A 324 -0.77 -2.46 -14.49
CA ASN A 324 -0.68 -1.03 -14.20
C ASN A 324 -0.85 -0.17 -15.46
N TYR A 325 -0.28 -0.60 -16.59
CA TYR A 325 -0.49 0.05 -17.88
C TYR A 325 -1.97 -0.02 -18.31
N MET A 326 -2.60 -1.19 -18.22
CA MET A 326 -3.99 -1.38 -18.62
C MET A 326 -4.97 -0.59 -17.73
N LEU A 327 -4.71 -0.53 -16.43
CA LEU A 327 -5.60 0.14 -15.46
C LEU A 327 -5.35 1.63 -15.36
N PHE A 328 -4.10 2.08 -15.46
CA PHE A 328 -3.71 3.45 -15.09
C PHE A 328 -2.83 4.17 -16.13
N ASN A 329 -2.45 3.50 -17.22
CA ASN A 329 -1.51 3.99 -18.25
C ASN A 329 -0.08 4.25 -17.72
N TRP A 330 0.29 3.62 -16.61
CA TRP A 330 1.64 3.73 -16.06
C TRP A 330 2.61 2.85 -16.84
N LYS A 331 3.78 3.40 -17.15
CA LYS A 331 4.84 2.74 -17.92
C LYS A 331 6.01 2.31 -17.02
N SER A 332 6.03 2.78 -15.77
CA SER A 332 7.01 2.46 -14.74
C SER A 332 8.45 2.63 -15.23
N LYS A 333 8.72 3.67 -16.03
CA LYS A 333 10.04 3.87 -16.67
C LYS A 333 11.11 4.35 -15.70
N ASN A 334 10.69 4.95 -14.59
CA ASN A 334 11.59 5.51 -13.59
C ASN A 334 12.02 4.49 -12.51
N ILE A 335 11.49 3.27 -12.55
CA ILE A 335 11.85 2.19 -11.64
C ILE A 335 12.69 1.17 -12.41
N ASP A 336 13.92 0.93 -11.96
CA ASP A 336 14.82 -0.04 -12.60
C ASP A 336 14.28 -1.47 -12.51
N LYS A 337 14.61 -2.32 -13.49
CA LYS A 337 14.16 -3.72 -13.52
C LYS A 337 14.54 -4.50 -12.24
N MET A 338 15.76 -4.31 -11.72
CA MET A 338 16.17 -4.95 -10.45
C MET A 338 15.35 -4.44 -9.26
N GLN A 339 15.07 -3.13 -9.24
CA GLN A 339 14.26 -2.50 -8.19
C GLN A 339 12.82 -3.01 -8.24
N LYS A 340 12.23 -3.15 -9.43
CA LYS A 340 10.91 -3.75 -9.60
C LYS A 340 10.87 -5.20 -9.14
N VAL A 341 11.82 -6.04 -9.57
CA VAL A 341 11.87 -7.45 -9.13
C VAL A 341 11.96 -7.55 -7.61
N ALA A 342 12.70 -6.67 -6.95
CA ALA A 342 12.78 -6.62 -5.49
C ALA A 342 11.47 -6.12 -4.83
N SER A 343 10.93 -4.97 -5.28
CA SER A 343 9.82 -4.29 -4.61
C SER A 343 8.44 -4.83 -4.99
N TYR A 344 8.22 -5.23 -6.24
CA TYR A 344 6.94 -5.75 -6.68
C TYR A 344 6.59 -7.11 -6.05
N ALA A 345 7.61 -7.87 -5.63
CA ALA A 345 7.42 -9.07 -4.81
C ALA A 345 6.69 -8.78 -3.49
N HIS A 346 6.82 -7.55 -2.97
CA HIS A 346 6.25 -7.13 -1.68
C HIS A 346 5.19 -6.03 -1.82
N LEU A 347 4.78 -5.73 -3.07
CA LEU A 347 3.83 -4.66 -3.36
C LEU A 347 2.43 -4.99 -2.84
N TYR A 348 1.97 -6.23 -3.07
CA TYR A 348 0.58 -6.60 -2.82
C TYR A 348 0.36 -7.23 -1.46
N SER A 349 -0.71 -6.80 -0.80
CA SER A 349 -1.25 -7.34 0.43
C SER A 349 -2.77 -7.37 0.35
N THR A 350 -3.38 -8.19 1.19
CA THR A 350 -4.83 -8.37 1.21
C THR A 350 -5.56 -7.14 1.74
N THR A 351 -6.75 -6.90 1.21
CA THR A 351 -7.72 -5.94 1.74
C THR A 351 -9.14 -6.45 1.47
N SER A 352 -10.15 -5.78 2.01
CA SER A 352 -11.54 -6.14 1.76
C SER A 352 -12.00 -5.73 0.37
N VAL A 353 -12.91 -6.51 -0.21
CA VAL A 353 -13.61 -6.10 -1.44
C VAL A 353 -14.40 -4.80 -1.22
N LYS A 354 -14.97 -4.62 -0.03
CA LYS A 354 -15.72 -3.42 0.36
C LYS A 354 -14.90 -2.13 0.27
N THR A 355 -13.61 -2.17 0.59
CA THR A 355 -12.69 -1.02 0.41
C THR A 355 -12.63 -0.58 -1.05
N VAL A 356 -12.49 -1.52 -1.99
CA VAL A 356 -12.43 -1.21 -3.42
C VAL A 356 -13.79 -0.76 -3.97
N VAL A 357 -14.88 -1.33 -3.48
CA VAL A 357 -16.23 -0.84 -3.81
C VAL A 357 -16.38 0.62 -3.40
N GLN A 358 -15.92 1.01 -2.22
CA GLN A 358 -15.95 2.41 -1.80
C GLN A 358 -15.15 3.32 -2.75
N TRP A 359 -13.96 2.90 -3.18
CA TRP A 359 -13.18 3.67 -4.15
C TRP A 359 -13.95 3.89 -5.46
N PHE A 360 -14.64 2.88 -5.98
CA PHE A 360 -15.48 3.06 -7.16
C PHE A 360 -16.68 3.96 -6.91
N GLN A 361 -17.28 3.95 -5.71
CA GLN A 361 -18.33 4.90 -5.33
C GLN A 361 -17.81 6.35 -5.31
N ILE A 362 -16.59 6.58 -4.79
CA ILE A 362 -15.93 7.88 -4.78
C ILE A 362 -15.65 8.36 -6.20
N MET A 363 -15.11 7.49 -7.06
CA MET A 363 -14.83 7.80 -8.47
C MET A 363 -16.11 8.09 -9.27
N ALA A 364 -17.21 7.39 -8.97
CA ALA A 364 -18.50 7.59 -9.61
C ALA A 364 -19.17 8.92 -9.20
N SER A 365 -19.11 9.26 -7.90
CA SER A 365 -19.69 10.48 -7.35
C SER A 365 -18.82 11.73 -7.57
N LYS A 366 -17.54 11.54 -7.92
CA LYS A 366 -16.52 12.60 -7.97
C LYS A 366 -16.42 13.36 -6.64
N ASN A 367 -16.63 12.65 -5.54
CA ASN A 367 -16.70 13.23 -4.21
C ASN A 367 -16.10 12.24 -3.20
N PHE A 368 -15.24 12.74 -2.31
CA PHE A 368 -14.64 11.91 -1.27
C PHE A 368 -15.65 11.67 -0.15
N GLN A 369 -16.23 10.47 -0.13
CA GLN A 369 -17.41 10.14 0.67
C GLN A 369 -17.30 8.79 1.39
N MET A 370 -18.11 8.64 2.43
CA MET A 370 -18.29 7.40 3.18
C MET A 370 -18.93 6.31 2.32
N TYR A 371 -18.74 5.06 2.71
CA TYR A 371 -19.32 3.90 2.04
C TYR A 371 -20.85 3.99 2.09
N HIS A 372 -21.48 3.77 0.95
CA HIS A 372 -22.93 3.78 0.83
C HIS A 372 -23.45 2.40 0.39
N ASP A 373 -24.29 1.77 1.21
CA ASP A 373 -24.95 0.51 0.86
C ASP A 373 -26.26 0.75 0.09
N TYR A 374 -26.17 0.78 -1.24
CA TYR A 374 -27.33 0.91 -2.13
C TYR A 374 -28.36 -0.22 -1.99
N SER A 375 -28.03 -1.33 -1.32
CA SER A 375 -28.94 -2.47 -1.13
C SER A 375 -29.76 -2.42 0.17
N ALA A 376 -29.40 -1.55 1.12
CA ALA A 376 -30.12 -1.40 2.39
C ALA A 376 -31.40 -0.58 2.19
N SER A 377 -32.51 -0.96 2.83
CA SER A 377 -33.81 -0.27 2.69
C SER A 377 -33.85 1.19 3.19
N ILE A 378 -32.78 1.65 3.85
CA ILE A 378 -32.57 3.03 4.34
C ILE A 378 -31.75 3.87 3.32
N SER A 379 -31.42 3.31 2.14
CA SER A 379 -30.58 3.90 1.09
C SER A 379 -31.14 5.15 0.38
N ASN A 380 -32.28 5.68 0.80
CA ASN A 380 -32.81 6.95 0.26
C ASN A 380 -32.05 8.20 0.77
N LEU A 381 -31.06 8.03 1.66
CA LEU A 381 -30.17 9.10 2.11
C LEU A 381 -28.97 9.22 1.17
N ASN A 382 -28.65 10.43 0.72
CA ASN A 382 -27.45 10.68 -0.07
C ASN A 382 -26.19 10.23 0.70
N PRO A 383 -25.15 9.71 0.02
CA PRO A 383 -23.87 9.40 0.65
C PRO A 383 -23.30 10.61 1.41
N VAL A 384 -22.72 10.36 2.58
CA VAL A 384 -22.14 11.41 3.43
C VAL A 384 -20.71 11.70 2.99
N SER A 385 -20.43 12.95 2.61
CA SER A 385 -19.07 13.40 2.27
C SER A 385 -18.19 13.50 3.52
N TYR A 386 -16.90 13.20 3.36
CA TYR A 386 -15.90 13.57 4.36
C TYR A 386 -15.73 15.10 4.37
N PRO A 387 -15.85 15.79 5.52
CA PRO A 387 -15.82 17.24 5.58
C PRO A 387 -14.37 17.77 5.56
N LEU A 388 -13.66 17.55 4.45
CA LEU A 388 -12.22 17.83 4.34
C LEU A 388 -11.85 19.31 4.55
N LYS A 389 -12.74 20.26 4.23
CA LYS A 389 -12.54 21.70 4.49
C LYS A 389 -12.39 22.04 5.97
N ASN A 390 -12.81 21.15 6.88
CA ASN A 390 -12.70 21.37 8.33
C ASN A 390 -11.32 21.02 8.90
N ILE A 391 -10.44 20.41 8.10
CA ILE A 391 -9.10 20.04 8.55
C ILE A 391 -8.31 21.32 8.89
N LYS A 392 -7.69 21.34 10.07
CA LYS A 392 -6.87 22.48 10.52
C LYS A 392 -5.36 22.19 10.50
N ILE A 393 -4.99 20.94 10.28
CA ILE A 393 -3.61 20.48 10.28
C ILE A 393 -2.92 20.98 9.00
N PRO A 394 -1.65 21.42 9.06
CA PRO A 394 -0.84 21.66 7.86
C PRO A 394 -0.72 20.40 6.99
N ILE A 395 -1.00 20.53 5.70
CA ILE A 395 -0.93 19.46 4.71
C ILE A 395 0.08 19.84 3.63
N SER A 396 1.05 18.96 3.38
CA SER A 396 1.98 19.10 2.26
C SER A 396 1.76 17.96 1.27
N LEU A 397 1.26 18.29 0.08
CA LEU A 397 1.00 17.35 -1.01
C LEU A 397 2.26 17.21 -1.87
N ILE A 398 2.76 16.01 -2.08
CA ILE A 398 3.86 15.69 -2.99
C ILE A 398 3.31 14.74 -4.04
N TYR A 399 3.27 15.12 -5.31
CA TYR A 399 2.61 14.35 -6.35
C TYR A 399 3.36 14.35 -7.67
N GLY A 400 3.24 13.24 -8.40
CA GLY A 400 3.74 13.12 -9.76
C GLY A 400 2.77 13.74 -10.76
N ASP A 401 3.27 14.43 -11.78
CA ASP A 401 2.41 15.03 -12.82
C ASP A 401 1.93 14.04 -13.89
N SER A 402 2.51 12.84 -13.91
CA SER A 402 2.13 11.74 -14.80
C SER A 402 1.29 10.68 -14.06
N ASP A 403 0.95 10.95 -12.80
CA ASP A 403 0.11 10.10 -11.96
C ASP A 403 -1.38 10.29 -12.28
N SER A 404 -1.97 9.29 -12.93
CA SER A 404 -3.39 9.29 -13.31
C SER A 404 -4.38 9.18 -12.14
N LEU A 405 -3.92 8.79 -10.94
CA LEU A 405 -4.77 8.70 -9.75
C LEU A 405 -4.87 10.02 -8.97
N VAL A 406 -3.93 10.95 -9.18
CA VAL A 406 -3.91 12.23 -8.49
C VAL A 406 -4.61 13.30 -9.33
N ASP A 407 -5.81 13.71 -8.92
CA ASP A 407 -6.41 14.96 -9.37
C ASP A 407 -6.10 16.07 -8.36
N ILE A 408 -4.98 16.78 -8.59
CA ILE A 408 -4.50 17.79 -7.65
C ILE A 408 -5.45 18.98 -7.52
N GLU A 409 -6.12 19.37 -8.61
CA GLU A 409 -7.03 20.51 -8.62
C GLU A 409 -8.31 20.18 -7.86
N VAL A 410 -8.91 19.01 -8.10
CA VAL A 410 -10.06 18.54 -7.31
C VAL A 410 -9.68 18.40 -5.84
N MET A 411 -8.51 17.85 -5.54
CA MET A 411 -8.06 17.69 -4.16
C MET A 411 -7.87 19.02 -3.44
N LYS A 412 -7.20 19.99 -4.06
CA LYS A 412 -7.03 21.34 -3.48
C LYS A 412 -8.37 22.04 -3.29
N ASN A 413 -9.32 21.84 -4.20
CA ASN A 413 -10.67 22.37 -4.06
C ASN A 413 -11.45 21.72 -2.89
N GLN A 414 -11.14 20.48 -2.52
CA GLN A 414 -11.75 19.79 -1.38
C GLN A 414 -11.06 20.11 -0.04
N LEU A 415 -9.75 20.37 -0.04
CA LEU A 415 -8.95 20.66 1.15
C LEU A 415 -8.96 22.15 1.54
N PRO A 416 -8.61 22.51 2.79
CA PRO A 416 -8.60 23.91 3.25
C PRO A 416 -7.50 24.75 2.59
N ASP A 417 -7.85 25.93 2.08
CA ASP A 417 -6.93 26.74 1.25
C ASP A 417 -5.71 27.28 2.03
N LYS A 418 -5.87 27.56 3.33
CA LYS A 418 -4.84 28.25 4.14
C LYS A 418 -3.67 27.37 4.57
N ASN A 419 -3.87 26.06 4.65
CA ASN A 419 -2.93 25.14 5.31
C ASN A 419 -2.43 24.04 4.36
N VAL A 420 -2.64 24.18 3.05
CA VAL A 420 -2.26 23.19 2.04
C VAL A 420 -1.16 23.75 1.16
N SER A 421 -0.01 23.07 1.15
CA SER A 421 1.05 23.29 0.15
C SER A 421 1.09 22.11 -0.81
N SER A 422 1.53 22.34 -2.05
CA SER A 422 1.68 21.28 -3.05
C SER A 422 3.01 21.39 -3.77
N TYR A 423 3.68 20.25 -3.93
CA TYR A 423 4.94 20.11 -4.64
C TYR A 423 4.77 19.07 -5.75
N ARG A 424 4.98 19.53 -6.98
CA ARG A 424 4.91 18.70 -8.19
C ARG A 424 6.28 18.08 -8.45
N VAL A 425 6.29 16.77 -8.70
CA VAL A 425 7.45 16.02 -9.16
C VAL A 425 7.25 15.70 -10.64
N ALA A 426 8.08 16.29 -11.50
CA ALA A 426 7.89 16.20 -12.94
C ALA A 426 8.24 14.79 -13.47
N GLY A 427 7.37 14.24 -14.33
CA GLY A 427 7.55 12.93 -14.96
C GLY A 427 7.26 11.72 -14.08
N HIS A 428 6.96 11.92 -12.79
CA HIS A 428 6.66 10.82 -11.87
C HIS A 428 5.24 10.28 -12.09
N GLU A 429 5.14 8.96 -12.19
CA GLU A 429 3.92 8.18 -12.03
C GLU A 429 3.69 7.83 -10.54
N HIS A 430 2.62 7.10 -10.22
CA HIS A 430 2.16 6.90 -8.84
C HIS A 430 3.20 6.24 -7.92
N LEU A 431 3.81 5.15 -8.38
CA LEU A 431 4.83 4.39 -7.63
C LEU A 431 6.22 5.05 -7.69
N ASP A 432 6.45 5.97 -8.62
CA ASP A 432 7.77 6.61 -8.79
C ASP A 432 8.12 7.47 -7.58
N ASN A 433 7.15 8.07 -6.90
CA ASN A 433 7.40 8.82 -5.66
C ASN A 433 7.82 7.95 -4.46
N LEU A 434 7.73 6.63 -4.61
CA LEU A 434 8.17 5.67 -3.61
C LEU A 434 9.44 4.93 -4.05
N TRP A 435 9.49 4.50 -5.32
CA TRP A 435 10.54 3.61 -5.84
C TRP A 435 11.27 4.09 -7.09
N GLY A 436 11.04 5.34 -7.51
CA GLY A 436 11.78 5.96 -8.60
C GLY A 436 13.28 6.05 -8.27
N ARG A 437 14.13 5.98 -9.31
CA ARG A 437 15.59 6.08 -9.14
C ARG A 437 16.07 7.39 -8.54
N ASP A 438 15.27 8.44 -8.66
CA ASP A 438 15.54 9.83 -8.31
C ASP A 438 14.75 10.30 -7.09
N VAL A 439 14.13 9.39 -6.32
CA VAL A 439 13.35 9.75 -5.11
C VAL A 439 14.19 10.47 -4.06
N LYS A 440 15.48 10.14 -3.94
CA LYS A 440 16.40 10.76 -3.00
C LYS A 440 16.73 12.21 -3.41
N GLU A 441 16.64 12.52 -4.69
CA GLU A 441 16.95 13.81 -5.29
C GLU A 441 15.70 14.71 -5.38
N LEU A 442 14.53 14.13 -5.65
CA LEU A 442 13.31 14.89 -5.97
C LEU A 442 12.24 14.84 -4.86
N VAL A 443 12.12 13.72 -4.14
CA VAL A 443 11.04 13.53 -3.14
C VAL A 443 11.57 13.80 -1.74
N PHE A 444 12.67 13.15 -1.35
CA PHE A 444 13.18 13.20 0.03
C PHE A 444 13.59 14.60 0.46
N PRO A 445 14.25 15.44 -0.37
CA PRO A 445 14.63 16.78 0.06
C PRO A 445 13.40 17.62 0.41
N ARG A 446 12.27 17.39 -0.27
CA ARG A 446 11.01 18.06 0.06
C ARG A 446 10.45 17.58 1.40
N VAL A 447 10.39 16.26 1.62
CA VAL A 447 9.95 15.69 2.91
C VAL A 447 10.82 16.22 4.06
N LEU A 448 12.13 16.19 3.90
CA LEU A 448 13.09 16.63 4.90
C LEU A 448 13.03 18.13 5.15
N SER A 449 12.79 18.96 4.12
CA SER A 449 12.62 20.41 4.31
C SER A 449 11.39 20.71 5.16
N ILE A 450 10.26 20.07 4.86
CA ILE A 450 8.99 20.22 5.61
C ILE A 450 9.18 19.82 7.08
N LEU A 451 9.85 18.70 7.33
CA LEU A 451 10.14 18.25 8.69
C LEU A 451 11.08 19.20 9.44
N LYS A 452 12.09 19.74 8.74
CA LYS A 452 13.06 20.66 9.33
C LYS A 452 12.45 22.04 9.63
N GLU A 453 11.69 22.61 8.70
CA GLU A 453 10.96 23.87 8.90
C GLU A 453 10.14 23.79 10.20
N LYS A 454 9.45 22.67 10.40
CA LYS A 454 8.66 22.42 11.61
C LYS A 454 9.51 22.34 12.88
N LEU A 455 10.61 21.61 12.85
CA LEU A 455 11.55 21.53 13.98
C LEU A 455 12.13 22.91 14.36
N ASP A 456 12.45 23.73 13.36
CA ASP A 456 13.03 25.05 13.56
C ASP A 456 11.97 26.03 14.13
N GLU A 457 10.71 25.96 13.68
CA GLU A 457 9.58 26.72 14.25
C GLU A 457 9.40 26.44 15.75
N GLU A 458 9.42 25.18 16.17
CA GLU A 458 9.24 24.83 17.58
C GLU A 458 10.39 25.26 18.47
N ARG A 459 11.62 25.12 17.96
CA ARG A 459 12.83 25.60 18.64
C ARG A 459 12.78 27.12 18.83
N ALA A 460 12.35 27.86 17.80
CA ALA A 460 12.16 29.31 17.87
C ALA A 460 11.07 29.71 18.88
N ASN A 461 10.01 28.91 18.99
CA ASN A 461 8.90 29.14 19.93
C ASN A 461 9.19 28.68 21.37
N GLY A 462 10.40 28.23 21.69
CA GLY A 462 10.81 27.87 23.06
C GLY A 462 10.26 26.53 23.57
N LEU A 463 9.67 25.71 22.69
CA LEU A 463 9.28 24.34 23.02
C LEU A 463 10.55 23.47 23.02
N LYS A 464 11.20 23.33 24.19
CA LYS A 464 12.33 22.42 24.34
C LYS A 464 11.85 20.98 24.09
N PRO A 465 12.55 20.18 23.26
CA PRO A 465 12.29 18.74 23.20
C PRO A 465 12.49 18.17 24.61
N ILE A 466 11.53 17.37 25.05
CA ILE A 466 11.58 16.70 26.35
C ILE A 466 12.73 15.69 26.26
N SER A 467 13.87 16.05 26.86
CA SER A 467 14.95 15.12 27.14
C SER A 467 14.45 14.11 28.17
N ASN A 468 14.48 12.83 27.85
CA ASN A 468 14.88 11.76 28.76
C ASN A 468 15.43 10.59 27.95
#